data_AF-A0A1A8XW18-F1
#
_entry.id   AF-A0A1A8XW18-F1
#
_cell.length_a   1.000
_cell.length_b   1.000
_cell.length_c   1.000
_cell.angle_alpha   90.00
_cell.angle_beta   90.00
_cell.angle_gamma   90.00
#
_symmetry.space_group_name_H-M   'P 1'
#
loop_
_entity.id
_entity.type
_entity.pdbx_description
1 polymer ?
#
loop_
_entity_poly.entity_id
_entity_poly.type
_entity_poly.pdbx_seq_one_letter_code
_entity_poly.pdbx_strand_id
1 'polypeptide(L)'
;MIRANDTVASAVEAGQWDRVIDYVNREVFNKPEEYYTLDKLRKAAAVDRRLTLREILEKVFGLIPRFKSKDELLEEEFSKFVADTKPEEAAAIPAIKTYFKAYVSNGLVREIIESKQFTDLATNPFFSTHDFRAVPARYRAIIPDYVKDYVSLNQFVQ
;
A
#
# COMPACT_ATOMS: atom_id res chain seq x y z
N MET A 1 -22.52 9.56 13.67
CA MET A 1 -23.04 8.69 14.76
C MET A 1 -22.92 7.21 14.33
N ILE A 2 -21.72 6.76 13.92
CA ILE A 2 -21.49 5.40 13.35
C ILE A 2 -21.16 4.38 14.45
N ARG A 3 -20.60 4.83 15.58
CA ARG A 3 -20.29 3.98 16.74
C ARG A 3 -21.51 3.42 17.47
N ALA A 4 -22.71 3.93 17.20
CA ALA A 4 -23.94 3.56 17.91
C ALA A 4 -24.76 2.48 17.19
N ASN A 5 -24.23 1.87 16.13
CA ASN A 5 -24.91 0.81 15.41
C ASN A 5 -24.25 -0.53 15.71
N ASP A 6 -24.79 -1.24 16.71
CA ASP A 6 -24.29 -2.54 17.19
C ASP A 6 -24.09 -3.53 16.05
N THR A 7 -24.91 -3.45 15.00
CA THR A 7 -24.80 -4.28 13.79
C THR A 7 -23.47 -4.10 13.06
N VAL A 8 -22.94 -2.88 12.98
CA VAL A 8 -21.66 -2.59 12.31
C VAL A 8 -20.50 -2.97 13.22
N ALA A 9 -20.59 -2.67 14.51
CA ALA A 9 -19.57 -3.04 15.48
C ALA A 9 -19.37 -4.57 15.54
N SER A 10 -20.46 -5.34 15.66
CA SER A 10 -20.39 -6.80 15.68
C SER A 10 -19.90 -7.40 14.37
N ALA A 11 -20.28 -6.83 13.22
CA ALA A 11 -19.79 -7.31 11.92
C ALA A 11 -18.30 -6.99 11.71
N VAL A 12 -17.82 -5.86 12.23
CA VAL A 12 -16.39 -5.50 12.24
C VAL A 12 -15.60 -6.43 13.15
N GLU A 13 -16.07 -6.70 14.37
CA GLU A 13 -15.45 -7.64 15.32
C GLU A 13 -15.42 -9.07 14.77
N ALA A 14 -16.47 -9.48 14.05
CA ALA A 14 -16.55 -10.79 13.40
C ALA A 14 -15.75 -10.87 12.08
N GLY A 15 -15.06 -9.81 11.66
CA GLY A 15 -14.29 -9.76 10.41
C GLY A 15 -15.14 -9.84 9.13
N GLN A 16 -16.45 -9.58 9.22
CA GLN A 16 -17.41 -9.63 8.10
C GLN A 16 -17.37 -8.34 7.28
N TRP A 17 -16.20 -8.03 6.72
CA TRP A 17 -15.93 -6.74 6.06
C TRP A 17 -16.81 -6.46 4.85
N ASP A 18 -17.18 -7.47 4.07
CA ASP A 18 -18.06 -7.28 2.92
C ASP A 18 -19.44 -6.77 3.35
N ARG A 19 -19.99 -7.33 4.44
CA ARG A 19 -21.27 -6.91 5.01
C ARG A 19 -21.20 -5.50 5.60
N VAL A 20 -20.09 -5.16 6.24
CA VAL A 20 -19.83 -3.82 6.78
C VAL A 20 -19.76 -2.79 5.65
N ILE A 21 -19.03 -3.09 4.59
CA ILE A 21 -18.87 -2.21 3.42
C ILE A 21 -20.22 -2.02 2.73
N ASP A 22 -20.97 -3.09 2.50
CA ASP A 22 -22.31 -3.03 1.90
C ASP A 22 -23.29 -2.20 2.74
N TYR A 23 -23.27 -2.39 4.07
CA TYR A 23 -24.11 -1.61 4.98
C TYR A 23 -23.78 -0.13 4.92
N VAL A 24 -22.49 0.22 5.00
CA VAL A 24 -22.05 1.63 4.96
C VAL A 24 -22.38 2.25 3.59
N ASN A 25 -22.15 1.54 2.49
CA ASN A 25 -22.57 1.94 1.13
C ASN A 25 -24.06 2.25 1.04
N ARG A 26 -24.92 1.43 1.65
CA ARG A 26 -26.38 1.63 1.59
C ARG A 26 -26.89 2.73 2.52
N GLU A 27 -26.34 2.82 3.73
CA GLU A 27 -26.90 3.65 4.80
C GLU A 27 -26.25 5.03 4.94
N VAL A 28 -24.96 5.14 4.61
CA VAL A 28 -24.16 6.38 4.76
C VAL A 28 -24.01 7.13 3.44
N PHE A 29 -23.85 6.41 2.31
CA PHE A 29 -23.58 7.04 1.01
C PHE A 29 -24.86 7.42 0.23
N ASN A 30 -26.04 6.89 0.57
CA ASN A 30 -27.31 7.35 0.01
C ASN A 30 -27.84 8.65 0.64
N LYS A 31 -27.11 9.24 1.59
CA LYS A 31 -27.45 10.52 2.22
C LYS A 31 -26.43 11.59 1.81
N PRO A 32 -26.83 12.61 1.02
CA PRO A 32 -25.89 13.59 0.45
C PRO A 32 -25.14 14.42 1.51
N GLU A 33 -25.63 14.48 2.75
CA GLU A 33 -25.01 15.22 3.86
C GLU A 33 -23.83 14.47 4.52
N GLU A 34 -23.81 13.13 4.45
CA GLU A 34 -22.81 12.28 5.14
C GLU A 34 -21.59 11.97 4.27
N TYR A 35 -21.71 12.01 2.94
CA TYR A 35 -20.58 11.91 2.00
C TYR A 35 -19.45 12.88 2.34
N TYR A 36 -19.84 14.07 2.83
CA TYR A 36 -18.92 15.12 3.25
C TYR A 36 -18.03 14.71 4.43
N THR A 37 -18.45 13.74 5.26
CA THR A 37 -17.66 13.29 6.42
C THR A 37 -16.52 12.35 6.05
N LEU A 38 -16.70 11.44 5.09
CA LEU A 38 -15.63 10.51 4.68
C LEU A 38 -14.51 11.20 3.90
N ASP A 39 -14.85 12.08 2.95
CA ASP A 39 -13.82 12.88 2.27
C ASP A 39 -13.16 13.91 3.20
N LYS A 40 -13.88 14.43 4.20
CA LYS A 40 -13.26 15.22 5.29
C LYS A 40 -12.31 14.38 6.13
N LEU A 41 -12.67 13.15 6.48
CA LEU A 41 -11.81 12.24 7.23
C LEU A 41 -10.54 11.90 6.43
N ARG A 42 -10.68 11.66 5.12
CA ARG A 42 -9.54 11.49 4.21
C ARG A 42 -8.63 12.71 4.19
N LYS A 43 -9.20 13.92 4.04
CA LYS A 43 -8.44 15.18 4.04
C LYS A 43 -7.81 15.49 5.40
N ALA A 44 -8.48 15.18 6.50
CA ALA A 44 -8.02 15.46 7.86
C ALA A 44 -6.90 14.51 8.32
N ALA A 45 -6.78 13.33 7.71
CA ALA A 45 -5.79 12.33 8.10
C ALA A 45 -4.35 12.69 7.71
N ALA A 46 -4.14 13.70 6.85
CA ALA A 46 -2.83 14.19 6.39
C ALA A 46 -1.86 13.08 5.90
N VAL A 47 -2.42 11.97 5.39
CA VAL A 47 -1.63 10.83 4.91
C VAL A 47 -1.29 11.04 3.44
N ASP A 48 -0.06 10.71 3.07
CA ASP A 48 0.53 10.82 1.73
C ASP A 48 0.02 9.75 0.73
N ARG A 49 -1.15 9.13 1.00
CA ARG A 49 -1.74 8.09 0.16
C ARG A 49 -3.27 8.07 0.22
N ARG A 50 -3.88 7.35 -0.72
CA ARG A 50 -5.33 7.12 -0.75
C ARG A 50 -5.74 6.12 0.33
N LEU A 51 -6.65 6.54 1.22
CA LEU A 51 -7.23 5.69 2.27
C LEU A 51 -8.46 4.93 1.77
N THR A 52 -8.51 3.63 2.07
CA THR A 52 -9.66 2.77 1.77
C THR A 52 -10.80 2.97 2.79
N LEU A 53 -12.03 2.64 2.39
CA LEU A 53 -13.19 2.72 3.31
C LEU A 53 -12.97 1.83 4.54
N ARG A 54 -12.42 0.64 4.35
CA ARG A 54 -12.09 -0.29 5.42
C ARG A 54 -11.20 0.34 6.48
N GLU A 55 -10.07 0.93 6.09
CA GLU A 55 -9.13 1.56 7.03
C GLU A 55 -9.79 2.71 7.80
N ILE A 56 -10.64 3.49 7.14
CA ILE A 56 -11.39 4.57 7.78
C ILE A 56 -12.30 3.99 8.86
N LEU A 57 -13.01 2.90 8.56
CA LEU A 57 -13.86 2.22 9.53
C LEU A 57 -13.02 1.64 10.67
N GLU A 58 -11.92 0.95 10.39
CA GLU A 58 -10.98 0.46 11.40
C GLU A 58 -10.53 1.59 12.34
N LYS A 59 -10.25 2.79 11.82
CA LYS A 59 -9.90 3.96 12.63
C LYS A 59 -11.07 4.47 13.47
N VAL A 60 -12.28 4.53 12.90
CA VAL A 60 -13.49 4.97 13.60
C VAL A 60 -13.85 4.02 14.74
N PHE A 61 -13.73 2.71 14.53
CA PHE A 61 -13.97 1.66 15.53
C PHE A 61 -12.79 1.47 16.50
N GLY A 62 -11.66 2.15 16.30
CA GLY A 62 -10.51 2.08 17.20
C GLY A 62 -9.65 0.83 17.04
N LEU A 63 -9.83 0.07 15.95
CA LEU A 63 -9.00 -1.08 15.61
C LEU A 63 -7.58 -0.68 15.22
N ILE A 64 -7.41 0.54 14.67
CA ILE A 64 -6.09 1.11 14.40
C ILE A 64 -5.89 2.43 15.15
N PRO A 65 -4.71 2.64 15.75
CA PRO A 65 -4.40 3.87 16.47
C PRO A 65 -4.19 5.06 15.54
N ARG A 66 -3.80 4.83 14.28
CA ARG A 66 -3.66 5.83 13.22
C ARG A 66 -3.59 5.15 11.86
N PHE A 67 -3.75 5.93 10.80
CA PHE A 67 -3.46 5.47 9.44
C PHE A 67 -1.95 5.32 9.25
N LYS A 68 -1.54 4.24 8.60
CA LYS A 68 -0.15 4.02 8.18
C LYS A 68 0.19 4.96 7.01
N SER A 69 1.40 5.51 7.00
CA SER A 69 1.93 6.26 5.85
C SER A 69 2.19 5.34 4.66
N LYS A 70 2.44 5.93 3.47
CA LYS A 70 2.89 5.16 2.30
C LYS A 70 4.17 4.39 2.62
N ASP A 71 5.12 5.02 3.31
CA ASP A 71 6.39 4.39 3.67
C ASP A 71 6.20 3.19 4.60
N GLU A 72 5.33 3.29 5.61
CA GLU A 72 5.04 2.17 6.51
C GLU A 72 4.41 0.98 5.80
N LEU A 73 3.49 1.22 4.86
CA LEU A 73 2.94 0.13 4.04
C LEU A 73 4.03 -0.52 3.19
N LEU A 74 4.93 0.27 2.60
CA LEU A 74 6.05 -0.26 1.82
C LEU A 74 7.00 -1.10 2.70
N GLU A 75 7.25 -0.69 3.94
CA GLU A 75 8.04 -1.45 4.90
C GLU A 75 7.39 -2.80 5.25
N GLU A 76 6.07 -2.82 5.42
CA GLU A 76 5.33 -4.05 5.71
C GLU A 76 5.36 -5.02 4.53
N GLU A 77 5.09 -4.54 3.31
CA GLU A 77 5.17 -5.37 2.11
C GLU A 77 6.59 -5.89 1.88
N PHE A 78 7.61 -5.07 2.15
CA PHE A 78 9.00 -5.51 2.08
C PHE A 78 9.34 -6.55 3.15
N SER A 79 8.81 -6.41 4.36
CA SER A 79 9.03 -7.37 5.45
C SER A 79 8.45 -8.74 5.11
N LYS A 80 7.27 -8.79 4.46
CA LYS A 80 6.68 -10.03 3.93
C LYS A 80 7.57 -10.65 2.85
N PHE A 81 8.02 -9.84 1.89
CA PHE A 81 8.92 -10.29 0.84
C PHE A 81 10.20 -10.94 1.39
N VAL A 82 10.81 -10.35 2.43
CA VAL A 82 11.99 -10.91 3.10
C VAL A 82 11.66 -12.21 3.82
N ALA A 83 10.52 -12.30 4.49
CA ALA A 83 10.08 -13.51 5.19
C ALA A 83 9.85 -14.69 4.22
N ASP A 84 9.28 -14.41 3.05
CA ASP A 84 8.98 -15.41 2.02
C ASP A 84 10.22 -15.83 1.22
N THR A 85 11.01 -14.85 0.78
CA THR A 85 12.15 -15.08 -0.12
C THR A 85 13.43 -15.49 0.62
N LYS A 86 13.54 -15.11 1.90
CA LYS A 86 14.69 -15.32 2.80
C LYS A 86 16.02 -15.01 2.09
N PRO A 87 16.32 -13.73 1.82
CA PRO A 87 17.54 -13.35 1.12
C PRO A 87 18.79 -13.85 1.83
N GLU A 88 19.65 -14.57 1.12
CA GLU A 88 20.91 -15.12 1.67
C GLU A 88 21.97 -14.01 1.87
N GLU A 89 21.90 -12.98 1.04
CA GLU A 89 22.85 -11.88 1.01
C GLU A 89 22.38 -10.74 1.93
N ALA A 90 22.61 -10.90 3.24
CA ALA A 90 22.19 -9.89 4.23
C ALA A 90 22.73 -8.48 3.93
N ALA A 91 23.94 -8.38 3.38
CA ALA A 91 24.56 -7.11 2.99
C ALA A 91 23.83 -6.42 1.81
N ALA A 92 23.09 -7.18 0.98
CA ALA A 92 22.33 -6.65 -0.14
C ALA A 92 20.91 -6.22 0.25
N ILE A 93 20.43 -6.56 1.45
CA ILE A 93 19.07 -6.22 1.93
C ILE A 93 18.74 -4.72 1.73
N PRO A 94 19.63 -3.76 2.04
CA PRO A 94 19.34 -2.35 1.79
C PRO A 94 19.10 -2.03 0.30
N ALA A 95 19.90 -2.59 -0.61
CA ALA A 95 19.74 -2.37 -2.05
C ALA A 95 18.44 -3.03 -2.58
N ILE A 96 18.16 -4.25 -2.13
CA ILE A 96 16.93 -4.98 -2.43
C ILE A 96 15.71 -4.16 -1.96
N LYS A 97 15.77 -3.59 -0.75
CA LYS A 97 14.72 -2.73 -0.19
C LYS A 97 14.48 -1.48 -1.02
N THR A 98 15.56 -0.76 -1.37
CA THR A 98 15.47 0.44 -2.20
C THR A 98 14.80 0.13 -3.54
N TYR A 99 15.19 -0.96 -4.19
CA TYR A 99 14.59 -1.38 -5.44
C TYR A 99 13.13 -1.81 -5.29
N PHE A 100 12.79 -2.61 -4.26
CA PHE A 100 11.42 -3.01 -3.97
C PHE A 100 10.51 -1.79 -3.78
N LYS A 101 10.92 -0.83 -2.93
CA LYS A 101 10.15 0.39 -2.69
C LYS A 101 10.00 1.22 -3.95
N ALA A 102 11.07 1.40 -4.74
CA ALA A 102 11.02 2.15 -5.97
C ALA A 102 10.06 1.51 -6.99
N TYR A 103 10.14 0.19 -7.17
CA TYR A 103 9.27 -0.55 -8.07
C TYR A 103 7.80 -0.49 -7.64
N VAL A 104 7.48 -0.62 -6.35
CA VAL A 104 6.09 -0.53 -5.87
C VAL A 104 5.54 0.90 -5.95
N SER A 105 6.34 1.91 -5.64
CA SER A 105 5.86 3.28 -5.46
C SER A 105 5.90 4.17 -6.72
N ASN A 106 6.69 3.80 -7.74
CA ASN A 106 6.92 4.63 -8.93
C ASN A 106 6.58 3.87 -10.23
N GLY A 107 5.54 4.34 -10.93
CA GLY A 107 5.10 3.74 -12.19
C GLY A 107 6.13 3.80 -13.31
N LEU A 108 6.91 4.88 -13.40
CA LEU A 108 7.97 5.03 -14.39
C LEU A 108 9.12 4.04 -14.14
N VAL A 109 9.49 3.82 -12.86
CA VAL A 109 10.48 2.78 -12.52
C VAL A 109 10.00 1.42 -12.99
N ARG A 110 8.73 1.06 -12.76
CA ARG A 110 8.17 -0.21 -13.26
C ARG A 110 8.24 -0.30 -14.77
N GLU A 111 7.78 0.72 -15.48
CA GLU A 111 7.77 0.76 -16.95
C GLU A 111 9.17 0.55 -17.53
N ILE A 112 10.18 1.22 -16.96
CA ILE A 112 11.59 1.06 -17.38
C ILE A 112 12.09 -0.37 -17.14
N ILE A 113 11.74 -0.98 -16.01
CA ILE A 113 12.16 -2.34 -15.67
C ILE A 113 11.47 -3.37 -16.58
N GLU A 114 10.16 -3.22 -16.81
CA GLU A 114 9.37 -4.14 -17.64
C GLU A 114 9.75 -4.06 -19.12
N SER A 115 10.02 -2.86 -19.62
CA SER A 115 10.50 -2.63 -20.99
C SER A 115 11.99 -2.95 -21.17
N LYS A 116 12.72 -3.22 -20.07
CA LYS A 116 14.17 -3.44 -20.02
C LYS A 116 15.00 -2.26 -20.55
N GLN A 117 14.44 -1.05 -20.54
CA GLN A 117 15.09 0.19 -21.00
C GLN A 117 15.97 0.81 -19.90
N PHE A 118 16.92 0.03 -19.36
CA PHE A 118 17.69 0.43 -18.16
C PHE A 118 18.53 1.71 -18.32
N THR A 119 18.74 2.19 -19.54
CA THR A 119 19.35 3.50 -19.83
C THR A 119 18.57 4.66 -19.21
N ASP A 120 17.25 4.50 -19.11
CA ASP A 120 16.34 5.57 -18.70
C ASP A 120 16.30 5.74 -17.17
N LEU A 121 16.88 4.78 -16.44
CA LEU A 121 17.17 4.93 -15.02
C LEU A 121 18.23 6.00 -14.74
N ALA A 122 19.07 6.35 -15.71
CA ALA A 122 20.13 7.34 -15.52
C ALA A 122 19.59 8.75 -15.24
N THR A 123 18.37 9.05 -15.72
CA THR A 123 17.70 10.33 -15.53
C THR A 123 16.62 10.29 -14.44
N ASN A 124 16.46 9.17 -13.74
CA ASN A 124 15.42 9.00 -12.72
C ASN A 124 15.92 9.47 -11.33
N PRO A 125 15.26 10.47 -10.70
CA PRO A 125 15.72 11.02 -9.43
C PRO A 125 15.44 10.11 -8.22
N PHE A 126 14.62 9.07 -8.37
CA PHE A 126 14.19 8.18 -7.28
C PHE A 126 14.91 6.83 -7.28
N PHE A 127 15.36 6.34 -8.43
CA PHE A 127 16.07 5.06 -8.54
C PHE A 127 17.00 5.05 -9.74
N SER A 128 18.30 5.01 -9.49
CA SER A 128 19.33 5.17 -10.52
C SER A 128 19.82 3.83 -11.08
N THR A 129 20.55 3.90 -12.20
CA THR A 129 21.28 2.74 -12.74
C THR A 129 22.29 2.17 -11.73
N HIS A 130 22.87 3.01 -10.86
CA HIS A 130 23.77 2.56 -9.81
C HIS A 130 23.03 1.71 -8.78
N ASP A 131 21.87 2.18 -8.31
CA ASP A 131 21.05 1.45 -7.34
C ASP A 131 20.59 0.12 -7.89
N PHE A 132 20.18 0.08 -9.17
CA PHE A 132 19.82 -1.17 -9.84
C PHE A 132 20.98 -2.17 -9.91
N ARG A 133 22.20 -1.69 -10.17
CA ARG A 133 23.40 -2.54 -10.22
C ARG A 133 23.80 -3.08 -8.84
N ALA A 134 23.49 -2.36 -7.76
CA ALA A 134 23.74 -2.83 -6.40
C ALA A 134 22.81 -3.99 -5.97
N VAL A 135 21.66 -4.15 -6.62
CA VAL A 135 20.75 -5.28 -6.38
C VAL A 135 21.33 -6.56 -7.01
N PRO A 136 21.40 -7.70 -6.31
CA PRO A 136 21.81 -8.97 -6.92
C PRO A 136 20.84 -9.42 -8.02
N ALA A 137 21.37 -10.04 -9.08
CA ALA A 137 20.60 -10.37 -10.29
C ALA A 137 19.33 -11.20 -10.01
N ARG A 138 19.41 -12.12 -9.03
CA ARG A 138 18.27 -12.91 -8.56
C ARG A 138 17.09 -12.03 -8.14
N TYR A 139 17.32 -11.02 -7.29
CA TYR A 139 16.25 -10.16 -6.78
C TYR A 139 15.76 -9.15 -7.82
N ARG A 140 16.57 -8.80 -8.82
CA ARG A 140 16.11 -7.98 -9.97
C ARG A 140 14.99 -8.67 -10.76
N ALA A 141 14.97 -10.01 -10.79
CA ALA A 141 13.93 -10.79 -11.44
C ALA A 141 12.75 -11.12 -10.50
N ILE A 142 13.04 -11.53 -9.26
CA ILE A 142 12.00 -11.98 -8.31
C ILE A 142 11.09 -10.83 -7.86
N ILE A 143 11.63 -9.62 -7.64
CA ILE A 143 10.83 -8.50 -7.12
C ILE A 143 9.66 -8.12 -8.05
N PRO A 144 9.88 -7.93 -9.36
CA PRO A 144 8.78 -7.70 -10.30
C PRO A 144 7.67 -8.75 -10.24
N ASP A 145 8.02 -10.03 -10.18
CA ASP A 145 7.06 -11.13 -10.16
C ASP A 145 6.30 -11.17 -8.82
N TYR A 146 7.02 -11.09 -7.70
CA TYR A 146 6.40 -11.04 -6.37
C TYR A 146 5.41 -9.88 -6.23
N VAL A 147 5.79 -8.69 -6.73
CA VAL A 147 4.92 -7.51 -6.63
C VAL A 147 3.63 -7.69 -7.45
N LYS A 148 3.70 -8.35 -8.62
CA LYS A 148 2.51 -8.65 -9.44
C LYS A 148 1.56 -9.62 -8.75
N ASP A 149 2.11 -10.60 -8.05
CA ASP A 149 1.32 -11.68 -7.44
C ASP A 149 0.74 -11.30 -6.07
N TYR A 150 1.47 -10.49 -5.29
CA TYR A 150 1.16 -10.29 -3.86
C TYR A 150 0.89 -8.85 -3.45
N VAL A 151 1.26 -7.84 -4.25
CA VAL A 151 1.16 -6.43 -3.83
C VAL A 151 0.09 -5.68 -4.62
N SER A 152 -0.87 -5.09 -3.91
CA SER A 152 -1.90 -4.25 -4.53
C SER A 152 -1.35 -2.86 -4.87
N LEU A 153 -0.80 -2.72 -6.08
CA LEU A 153 -0.19 -1.46 -6.56
C LEU A 153 -1.14 -0.25 -6.47
N ASN A 154 -2.45 -0.47 -6.60
CA ASN A 154 -3.47 0.59 -6.50
C ASN A 154 -3.44 1.36 -5.17
N GLN A 155 -2.83 0.81 -4.12
CA GLN A 155 -2.67 1.46 -2.83
C GLN A 155 -1.51 2.46 -2.78
N PHE A 156 -0.60 2.39 -3.76
CA PHE A 156 0.63 3.18 -3.83
C PHE A 156 0.67 4.16 -5.02
N VAL A 157 -0.24 3.98 -5.99
CA VAL A 157 -0.48 4.91 -7.09
C VAL A 157 -1.22 6.13 -6.55
N GLN A 158 -0.66 7.31 -6.81
CA GLN A 158 -1.20 8.61 -6.39
C GLN A 158 -2.04 9.21 -7.51
#